data_AF-A0A5B7G341-F1
#
_entry.id   AF-A0A5B7G341-F1
#
_cell.length_a   1.000
_cell.length_b   1.000
_cell.length_c   1.000
_cell.angle_alpha   90.00
_cell.angle_beta   90.00
_cell.angle_gamma   90.00
#
_symmetry.space_group_name_H-M   'P 1'
#
loop_
_entity.id
_entity.type
_entity.pdbx_description
1 polymer ?
#
loop_
_entity_poly.entity_id
_entity_poly.type
_entity_poly.pdbx_seq_one_letter_code
_entity_poly.pdbx_strand_id
1 'polypeptide(L)'
;MNFNFNTLTFTRDAVSDLALHLLAKQKIMVVKDIEREDIEFVCKTLGCRPIASLDHFTPEALGTAELSEEFQAGDSKFVKITGVQNPGRTVSILLRGSNKQVLEEADRSLHDALCVIRCLVKKRFLIPGGGAPEAELSVKLTQHAHTMKGMDAYCFRAFAESLEVIPGILSENAGLSPISTVTELRNRHARGEMHAGINVRKGSISNIIDENVLQPLLVSTSAITLAAECVRSILKIDDIVSIHKTDA
;
A
#
# COMPACT_ATOMS: atom_id res chain seq x y z
N MET A 1 -19.26 -29.24 19.33
CA MET A 1 -20.72 -29.03 19.31
C MET A 1 -21.00 -27.92 18.32
N ASN A 2 -21.61 -28.22 17.18
CA ASN A 2 -21.99 -27.19 16.20
C ASN A 2 -23.26 -26.52 16.70
N PHE A 3 -23.12 -25.34 17.31
CA PHE A 3 -24.27 -24.51 17.67
C PHE A 3 -24.76 -23.82 16.40
N ASN A 4 -25.91 -24.23 15.88
CA ASN A 4 -26.62 -23.48 14.83
C ASN A 4 -27.24 -22.22 15.48
N PHE A 5 -26.48 -21.13 15.43
CA PHE A 5 -26.96 -19.79 15.77
C PHE A 5 -27.68 -19.19 14.56
N ASN A 6 -28.85 -18.59 14.78
CA ASN A 6 -29.66 -18.00 13.70
C ASN A 6 -29.33 -16.52 13.46
N THR A 7 -28.70 -15.87 14.45
CA THR A 7 -28.40 -14.44 14.43
C THR A 7 -27.01 -14.20 15.02
N LEU A 8 -26.25 -13.30 14.39
CA LEU A 8 -24.92 -12.87 14.82
C LEU A 8 -24.96 -11.39 15.20
N THR A 9 -24.46 -11.05 16.39
CA THR A 9 -24.39 -9.68 16.91
C THR A 9 -22.94 -9.31 17.21
N PHE A 10 -22.54 -8.11 16.79
CA PHE A 10 -21.23 -7.52 17.05
C PHE A 10 -21.37 -6.39 18.06
N THR A 11 -20.61 -6.44 19.16
CA THR A 11 -20.60 -5.39 20.18
C THR A 11 -19.18 -4.90 20.43
N ARG A 12 -19.01 -3.58 20.44
CA ARG A 12 -17.74 -2.95 20.82
C ARG A 12 -17.51 -3.03 22.33
N ASP A 13 -18.53 -2.64 23.08
CA ASP A 13 -18.44 -2.54 24.54
C ASP A 13 -18.70 -3.89 25.21
N ALA A 14 -18.23 -4.00 26.45
CA ALA A 14 -18.41 -5.19 27.26
C ALA A 14 -19.91 -5.45 27.51
N VAL A 15 -20.31 -6.71 27.35
CA VAL A 15 -21.68 -7.19 27.60
C VAL A 15 -21.69 -7.98 28.90
N SER A 16 -22.73 -7.78 29.72
CA SER A 16 -22.92 -8.53 30.97
C SER A 16 -23.10 -10.04 30.72
N ASP A 17 -22.52 -10.88 31.57
CA ASP A 17 -22.65 -12.34 31.49
C ASP A 17 -24.11 -12.83 31.54
N LEU A 18 -24.96 -12.14 32.31
CA LEU A 18 -26.39 -12.45 32.36
C LEU A 18 -27.05 -12.25 30.98
N ALA A 19 -26.69 -11.16 30.29
CA ALA A 19 -27.19 -10.87 28.95
C ALA A 19 -26.68 -11.90 27.92
N LEU A 20 -25.39 -12.28 28.00
CA LEU A 20 -24.83 -13.33 27.14
C LEU A 20 -25.56 -14.67 27.32
N HIS A 21 -25.88 -15.06 28.56
CA HIS A 21 -26.63 -16.28 28.82
C HIS A 21 -28.07 -16.23 28.29
N LEU A 22 -28.74 -15.06 28.38
CA LEU A 22 -30.06 -14.86 27.80
C LEU A 22 -30.04 -14.91 26.26
N LEU A 23 -29.03 -14.30 25.63
CA LEU A 23 -28.83 -14.31 24.17
C LEU A 23 -28.48 -15.72 23.66
N ALA A 24 -27.68 -16.48 24.40
CA ALA A 24 -27.37 -17.87 24.09
C ALA A 24 -28.63 -18.75 24.13
N LYS A 25 -29.54 -18.55 25.09
CA LYS A 25 -30.86 -19.23 25.13
C LYS A 25 -31.71 -18.92 23.90
N GLN A 26 -31.57 -17.71 23.34
CA GLN A 26 -32.26 -17.29 22.11
C GLN A 26 -31.50 -17.67 20.82
N LYS A 27 -30.42 -18.46 20.92
CA LYS A 27 -29.56 -18.86 19.79
C LYS A 27 -28.99 -17.68 19.00
N ILE A 28 -28.58 -16.63 19.72
CA ILE A 28 -27.86 -15.47 19.17
C ILE A 28 -26.38 -15.59 19.54
N MET A 29 -25.51 -15.59 18.53
CA MET A 29 -24.06 -15.52 18.73
C MET A 29 -23.65 -14.07 18.96
N VAL A 30 -22.84 -13.82 19.98
CA VAL A 30 -22.34 -12.48 20.30
C VAL A 30 -20.81 -12.46 20.19
N VAL A 31 -20.29 -11.60 19.32
CA VAL A 31 -18.87 -11.28 19.23
C VAL A 31 -18.66 -9.95 19.93
N LYS A 32 -17.87 -9.97 21.00
CA LYS A 32 -17.59 -8.81 21.86
C LYS A 32 -16.18 -8.28 21.63
N ASP A 33 -15.91 -7.09 22.18
CA ASP A 33 -14.58 -6.47 22.22
C ASP A 33 -13.99 -6.20 20.83
N ILE A 34 -14.84 -5.77 19.88
CA ILE A 34 -14.45 -5.51 18.49
C ILE A 34 -13.87 -4.11 18.35
N GLU A 35 -12.79 -3.98 17.60
CA GLU A 35 -12.18 -2.69 17.32
C GLU A 35 -13.05 -1.81 16.41
N ARG A 36 -12.91 -0.49 16.53
CA ARG A 36 -13.76 0.44 15.78
C ARG A 36 -13.60 0.31 14.27
N GLU A 37 -12.39 0.00 13.81
CA GLU A 37 -12.06 -0.17 12.39
C GLU A 37 -12.77 -1.41 11.80
N ASP A 38 -12.85 -2.49 12.57
CA ASP A 38 -13.55 -3.72 12.18
C ASP A 38 -15.06 -3.51 12.06
N ILE A 39 -15.67 -2.65 12.89
CA ILE A 39 -17.10 -2.34 12.78
C ILE A 39 -17.41 -1.73 11.41
N GLU A 40 -16.59 -0.80 10.94
CA GLU A 40 -16.80 -0.19 9.63
C GLU A 40 -16.63 -1.22 8.50
N PHE A 41 -15.66 -2.13 8.64
CA PHE A 41 -15.46 -3.24 7.70
C PHE A 41 -16.66 -4.20 7.65
N VAL A 42 -17.15 -4.63 8.81
CA VAL A 42 -18.31 -5.53 8.93
C VAL A 42 -19.58 -4.86 8.39
N CYS A 43 -19.82 -3.59 8.75
CA CYS A 43 -20.97 -2.84 8.25
C CYS A 43 -20.96 -2.69 6.73
N LYS A 44 -19.80 -2.37 6.14
CA LYS A 44 -19.65 -2.30 4.67
C LYS A 44 -19.84 -3.66 4.00
N THR A 45 -19.37 -4.73 4.63
CA THR A 45 -19.47 -6.09 4.09
C THR A 45 -20.89 -6.60 4.14
N LEU A 46 -21.57 -6.51 5.30
CA LEU A 46 -22.91 -7.06 5.50
C LEU A 46 -24.04 -6.12 5.06
N GLY A 47 -23.72 -4.87 4.73
CA GLY A 47 -24.70 -3.82 4.42
C GLY A 47 -25.51 -3.37 5.64
N CYS A 48 -25.03 -3.61 6.85
CA CYS A 48 -25.71 -3.23 8.08
C CYS A 48 -25.29 -1.81 8.55
N ARG A 49 -26.16 -1.17 9.35
CA ARG A 49 -25.87 0.15 9.92
C ARG A 49 -25.43 -0.01 11.38
N PRO A 50 -24.32 0.63 11.81
CA PRO A 50 -23.94 0.61 13.22
C PRO A 50 -24.96 1.38 14.05
N ILE A 51 -25.42 0.78 15.15
CA ILE A 51 -26.43 1.33 16.05
C ILE A 51 -25.79 1.65 17.40
N ALA A 52 -26.04 2.87 17.92
CA ALA A 52 -25.50 3.32 19.20
C ALA A 52 -26.46 3.11 20.39
N SER A 53 -27.78 3.09 20.16
CA SER A 53 -28.80 2.85 21.19
C SER A 53 -29.79 1.80 20.71
N LEU A 54 -30.26 0.96 21.63
CA LEU A 54 -31.25 -0.09 21.36
C LEU A 54 -32.59 0.47 20.83
N ASP A 55 -32.91 1.73 21.15
CA ASP A 55 -34.13 2.38 20.64
C ASP A 55 -34.12 2.60 19.12
N HIS A 56 -32.94 2.58 18.51
CA HIS A 56 -32.75 2.73 17.06
C HIS A 56 -32.56 1.39 16.35
N PHE A 57 -32.86 0.27 17.02
CA PHE A 57 -32.74 -1.06 16.45
C PHE A 57 -33.91 -1.38 15.52
N THR A 58 -33.80 -0.94 14.26
CA THR A 58 -34.82 -1.19 13.23
C THR A 58 -34.43 -2.37 12.33
N PRO A 59 -35.40 -3.09 11.73
CA PRO A 59 -35.11 -4.18 10.79
C PRO A 59 -34.26 -3.75 9.59
N GLU A 60 -34.34 -2.48 9.19
CA GLU A 60 -33.57 -1.89 8.09
C GLU A 60 -32.06 -1.78 8.41
N ALA A 61 -31.69 -1.76 9.68
CA ALA A 61 -30.28 -1.69 10.08
C ALA A 61 -29.58 -3.06 10.07
N LEU A 62 -30.33 -4.16 9.90
CA LEU A 62 -29.82 -5.52 9.96
C LEU A 62 -29.23 -5.95 8.61
N GLY A 63 -28.08 -6.62 8.67
CA GLY A 63 -27.44 -7.25 7.50
C GLY A 63 -27.91 -8.68 7.30
N THR A 64 -27.68 -9.23 6.12
CA THR A 64 -28.01 -10.63 5.79
C THR A 64 -26.76 -11.40 5.37
N ALA A 65 -26.62 -12.62 5.88
CA ALA A 65 -25.57 -13.57 5.53
C ALA A 65 -26.14 -14.99 5.51
N GLU A 66 -25.63 -15.84 4.64
CA GLU A 66 -26.09 -17.23 4.47
C GLU A 66 -25.60 -18.14 5.60
N LEU A 67 -24.33 -17.99 5.99
CA LEU A 67 -23.69 -18.86 6.98
C LEU A 67 -22.70 -18.08 7.84
N SER A 68 -22.84 -18.22 9.16
CA SER A 68 -21.83 -17.81 10.14
C SER A 68 -21.36 -19.04 10.93
N GLU A 69 -20.07 -19.35 10.85
CA GLU A 69 -19.45 -20.47 11.56
C GLU A 69 -18.25 -20.02 12.39
N GLU A 70 -18.11 -20.57 13.60
CA GLU A 70 -16.87 -20.46 14.36
C GLU A 70 -15.92 -21.55 13.87
N PHE A 71 -14.77 -21.15 13.33
CA PHE A 71 -13.71 -22.08 12.97
C PHE A 71 -12.48 -21.86 13.84
N GLN A 72 -11.88 -22.94 14.31
CA GLN A 72 -10.64 -22.90 15.05
C GLN A 72 -9.48 -23.10 14.08
N ALA A 73 -8.50 -22.20 14.12
CA ALA A 73 -7.25 -22.36 13.39
C ALA A 73 -6.08 -22.18 14.37
N GLY A 74 -5.47 -23.32 14.73
CA GLY A 74 -4.48 -23.38 15.80
C GLY A 74 -5.12 -23.12 17.17
N ASP A 75 -4.51 -22.23 17.94
CA ASP A 75 -4.99 -21.89 19.28
C ASP A 75 -6.03 -20.75 19.28
N SER A 76 -6.29 -20.13 18.13
CA SER A 76 -7.22 -19.01 17.98
C SER A 76 -8.53 -19.43 17.34
N LYS A 77 -9.62 -18.80 17.80
CA LYS A 77 -10.98 -18.96 17.29
C LYS A 77 -11.29 -17.79 16.36
N PHE A 78 -11.89 -18.10 15.22
CA PHE A 78 -12.27 -17.14 14.21
C PHE A 78 -13.74 -17.32 13.86
N VAL A 79 -14.42 -16.22 13.53
CA VAL A 79 -15.80 -16.26 13.02
C VAL A 79 -15.76 -16.02 11.53
N LYS A 80 -16.14 -17.04 10.76
CA LYS A 80 -16.21 -16.99 9.30
C LYS A 80 -17.65 -16.76 8.88
N ILE A 81 -17.86 -15.73 8.07
CA ILE A 81 -19.16 -15.34 7.55
C ILE A 81 -19.11 -15.47 6.05
N THR A 82 -20.00 -16.28 5.49
CA THR A 82 -20.05 -16.62 4.07
C THR A 82 -21.46 -16.48 3.51
N GLY A 83 -21.56 -16.35 2.19
CA GLY A 83 -22.83 -16.15 1.48
C GLY A 83 -23.52 -14.82 1.81
N VAL A 84 -22.72 -13.76 1.89
CA VAL A 84 -23.25 -12.39 1.94
C VAL A 84 -23.77 -12.06 0.53
N GLN A 85 -25.04 -11.66 0.41
CA GLN A 85 -25.68 -11.46 -0.90
C GLN A 85 -25.05 -10.31 -1.71
N ASN A 86 -24.56 -9.28 -1.01
CA ASN A 86 -23.84 -8.17 -1.62
C ASN A 86 -22.68 -7.76 -0.69
N PRO A 87 -21.54 -8.46 -0.73
CA PRO A 87 -20.39 -8.18 0.14
C PRO A 87 -19.71 -6.83 -0.20
N GLY A 88 -20.24 -6.07 -1.17
CA GLY A 88 -19.62 -4.86 -1.65
C GLY A 88 -18.25 -5.14 -2.28
N ARG A 89 -17.24 -4.34 -1.92
CA ARG A 89 -15.84 -4.48 -2.37
C ARG A 89 -14.91 -4.88 -1.24
N THR A 90 -15.38 -5.71 -0.31
CA THR A 90 -14.57 -6.18 0.82
C THR A 90 -14.13 -7.63 0.60
N VAL A 91 -12.90 -7.92 1.01
CA VAL A 91 -12.29 -9.25 0.99
C VAL A 91 -11.45 -9.38 2.25
N SER A 92 -11.52 -10.53 2.91
CA SER A 92 -10.66 -10.86 4.05
C SER A 92 -9.67 -11.95 3.64
N ILE A 93 -8.38 -11.73 3.89
CA ILE A 93 -7.32 -12.70 3.62
C ILE A 93 -6.77 -13.16 4.96
N LEU A 94 -6.90 -14.45 5.27
CA LEU A 94 -6.35 -15.03 6.49
C LEU A 94 -4.91 -15.49 6.25
N LEU A 95 -3.96 -14.80 6.88
CA LEU A 95 -2.56 -15.19 6.87
C LEU A 95 -2.25 -16.12 8.06
N ARG A 96 -1.52 -17.20 7.80
CA ARG A 96 -1.04 -18.13 8.83
C ARG A 96 0.46 -18.31 8.67
N GLY A 97 1.21 -18.04 9.74
CA GLY A 97 2.66 -18.14 9.79
C GLY A 97 3.12 -18.96 11.00
N SER A 98 4.35 -19.47 10.94
CA SER A 98 4.97 -20.24 12.03
C SER A 98 5.39 -19.38 13.22
N ASN A 99 5.67 -18.09 12.99
CA ASN A 99 5.99 -17.12 14.02
C ASN A 99 5.45 -15.73 13.64
N LYS A 100 5.45 -14.79 14.61
CA LYS A 100 4.92 -13.43 14.41
C LYS A 100 5.71 -12.65 13.34
N GLN A 101 7.02 -12.81 13.29
CA GLN A 101 7.88 -12.09 12.33
C GLN A 101 7.57 -12.46 10.88
N VAL A 102 7.37 -13.75 10.59
CA VAL A 102 6.97 -14.24 9.26
C VAL A 102 5.57 -13.74 8.90
N LEU A 103 4.67 -13.66 9.88
CA LEU A 103 3.33 -13.13 9.66
C LEU A 103 3.35 -11.63 9.31
N GLU A 104 4.12 -10.83 10.06
CA GLU A 104 4.29 -9.40 9.81
C GLU A 104 4.93 -9.14 8.43
N GLU A 105 5.90 -9.95 8.03
CA GLU A 105 6.53 -9.83 6.70
C GLU A 105 5.60 -10.29 5.57
N ALA A 106 4.79 -11.33 5.80
CA ALA A 106 3.79 -11.78 4.83
C ALA A 106 2.67 -10.75 4.64
N ASP A 107 2.22 -10.11 5.72
CA ASP A 107 1.23 -9.02 5.66
C ASP A 107 1.75 -7.83 4.86
N ARG A 108 2.98 -7.38 5.15
CA ARG A 108 3.65 -6.34 4.38
C ARG A 108 3.77 -6.70 2.90
N SER A 109 4.25 -7.90 2.60
CA SER A 109 4.43 -8.38 1.22
C SER A 109 3.10 -8.42 0.45
N LEU A 110 2.02 -8.86 1.10
CA LEU A 110 0.69 -8.89 0.50
C LEU A 110 0.17 -7.47 0.26
N HIS A 111 0.35 -6.57 1.23
CA HIS A 111 -0.02 -5.16 1.09
C HIS A 111 0.68 -4.51 -0.11
N ASP A 112 1.98 -4.74 -0.27
CA ASP A 112 2.77 -4.21 -1.39
C ASP A 112 2.27 -4.76 -2.73
N ALA A 113 2.02 -6.07 -2.82
CA ALA A 113 1.47 -6.70 -4.01
C ALA A 113 0.09 -6.11 -4.40
N LEU A 114 -0.80 -5.91 -3.44
CA LEU A 114 -2.11 -5.28 -3.66
C LEU A 114 -1.97 -3.82 -4.11
N CYS A 115 -1.01 -3.08 -3.55
CA CYS A 115 -0.71 -1.72 -3.98
C CYS A 115 -0.24 -1.66 -5.44
N VAL A 116 0.64 -2.57 -5.86
CA VAL A 116 1.11 -2.69 -7.25
C VAL A 116 -0.05 -3.02 -8.20
N ILE A 117 -0.89 -4.00 -7.84
CA ILE A 117 -2.06 -4.39 -8.64
C ILE A 117 -3.04 -3.21 -8.77
N ARG A 118 -3.31 -2.49 -7.67
CA ARG A 118 -4.15 -1.29 -7.68
C ARG A 118 -3.63 -0.23 -8.67
N CYS A 119 -2.31 -0.03 -8.73
CA CYS A 119 -1.70 0.88 -9.70
C CYS A 119 -1.96 0.42 -11.14
N LEU A 120 -1.83 -0.88 -11.42
CA LEU A 120 -2.08 -1.45 -12.75
C LEU A 120 -3.55 -1.40 -13.17
N VAL A 121 -4.47 -1.61 -12.23
CA VAL A 121 -5.91 -1.46 -12.48
C VAL A 121 -6.26 -0.02 -12.88
N LYS A 122 -5.63 0.98 -12.24
CA LYS A 122 -5.80 2.39 -12.58
C LYS A 122 -5.15 2.76 -13.92
N LYS A 123 -3.93 2.29 -14.16
CA LYS A 123 -3.15 2.57 -15.38
C LYS A 123 -2.41 1.32 -15.84
N ARG A 124 -2.87 0.73 -16.95
CA ARG A 124 -2.40 -0.56 -17.47
C ARG A 124 -1.10 -0.44 -18.30
N PHE A 125 -0.04 0.09 -17.68
CA PHE A 125 1.28 0.20 -18.31
C PHE A 125 2.37 -0.23 -17.33
N LEU A 126 3.29 -1.07 -17.82
CA LEU A 126 4.48 -1.53 -17.11
C LEU A 126 5.72 -0.95 -17.77
N ILE A 127 6.72 -0.65 -16.95
CA ILE A 127 8.04 -0.18 -17.39
C ILE A 127 9.14 -0.99 -16.67
N PRO A 128 10.37 -0.99 -17.20
CA PRO A 128 11.55 -1.51 -16.51
C PRO A 128 11.67 -0.96 -15.08
N GLY A 129 12.05 -1.81 -14.11
CA GLY A 129 12.38 -1.39 -12.75
C GLY A 129 13.87 -1.09 -12.57
N GLY A 130 14.36 -1.21 -11.32
CA GLY A 130 15.80 -1.20 -11.03
C GLY A 130 16.52 0.11 -11.35
N GLY A 131 15.82 1.26 -11.31
CA GLY A 131 16.41 2.56 -11.63
C GLY A 131 16.59 2.84 -13.13
N ALA A 132 16.15 1.93 -14.01
CA ALA A 132 16.29 2.09 -15.46
C ALA A 132 15.51 3.30 -16.02
N PRO A 133 14.24 3.57 -15.60
CA PRO A 133 13.52 4.75 -16.07
C PRO A 133 14.18 6.06 -15.67
N GLU A 134 14.70 6.12 -14.45
CA GLU A 134 15.37 7.31 -13.90
C GLU A 134 16.69 7.58 -14.66
N ALA A 135 17.46 6.54 -14.97
CA ALA A 135 18.68 6.68 -15.76
C ALA A 135 18.40 7.11 -17.21
N GLU A 136 17.38 6.51 -17.84
CA GLU A 136 16.94 6.88 -19.19
C GLU A 136 16.46 8.33 -19.26
N LEU A 137 15.71 8.77 -18.25
CA LEU A 137 15.26 10.16 -18.14
C LEU A 137 16.44 11.11 -17.90
N SER A 138 17.40 10.76 -17.05
CA SER A 138 18.63 11.57 -16.87
C SER A 138 19.35 11.79 -18.20
N VAL A 139 19.58 10.73 -18.97
CA VAL A 139 20.27 10.82 -20.27
C VAL A 139 19.50 11.70 -21.25
N LYS A 140 18.19 11.47 -21.40
CA LYS A 140 17.34 12.25 -22.32
C LYS A 140 17.21 13.72 -21.95
N LEU A 141 17.04 14.02 -20.66
CA LEU A 141 16.95 15.39 -20.17
C LEU A 141 18.30 16.11 -20.32
N THR A 142 19.42 15.41 -20.08
CA THR A 142 20.75 15.94 -20.32
C THR A 142 20.96 16.26 -21.80
N GLN A 143 20.55 15.37 -22.71
CA GLN A 143 20.61 15.63 -24.15
C GLN A 143 19.73 16.84 -24.54
N HIS A 144 18.52 16.92 -23.99
CA HIS A 144 17.63 18.05 -24.24
C HIS A 144 18.22 19.38 -23.72
N ALA A 145 18.89 19.36 -22.58
CA ALA A 145 19.58 20.53 -22.02
C ALA A 145 20.64 21.11 -22.98
N HIS A 146 21.32 20.27 -23.78
CA HIS A 146 22.29 20.73 -24.79
C HIS A 146 21.65 21.49 -25.96
N THR A 147 20.36 21.28 -26.21
CA THR A 147 19.62 22.00 -27.26
C THR A 147 19.12 23.37 -26.79
N MET A 148 19.11 23.61 -25.48
CA MET A 148 18.66 24.86 -24.86
C MET A 148 19.83 25.83 -24.61
N LYS A 149 19.50 27.10 -24.41
CA LYS A 149 20.45 28.18 -24.11
C LYS A 149 20.06 28.91 -22.85
N GLY A 150 21.04 29.46 -22.14
CA GLY A 150 20.80 30.27 -20.94
C GLY A 150 20.48 29.43 -19.71
N MET A 151 19.70 30.00 -18.78
CA MET A 151 19.42 29.41 -17.47
C MET A 151 18.65 28.09 -17.56
N ASP A 152 17.75 27.94 -18.54
CA ASP A 152 16.95 26.73 -18.72
C ASP A 152 17.83 25.48 -18.90
N ALA A 153 18.92 25.58 -19.66
CA ALA A 153 19.86 24.47 -19.85
C ALA A 153 20.47 23.98 -18.52
N TYR A 154 20.77 24.90 -17.59
CA TYR A 154 21.30 24.55 -16.28
C TYR A 154 20.23 23.88 -15.42
N CYS A 155 18.99 24.38 -15.43
CA CYS A 155 17.89 23.78 -14.68
C CYS A 155 17.58 22.35 -15.14
N PHE A 156 17.53 22.11 -16.46
CA PHE A 156 17.30 20.77 -16.99
C PHE A 156 18.42 19.79 -16.64
N ARG A 157 19.68 20.25 -16.68
CA ARG A 157 20.83 19.42 -16.27
C ARG A 157 20.77 19.07 -14.78
N ALA A 158 20.51 20.05 -13.92
CA ALA A 158 20.36 19.81 -12.48
C ALA A 158 19.20 18.84 -12.18
N PHE A 159 18.08 18.97 -12.89
CA PHE A 159 16.97 18.04 -12.75
C PHE A 159 17.35 16.62 -13.21
N ALA A 160 18.04 16.49 -14.34
CA ALA A 160 18.55 15.21 -14.83
C ALA A 160 19.48 14.52 -13.81
N GLU A 161 20.44 15.26 -13.27
CA GLU A 161 21.37 14.77 -12.24
C GLU A 161 20.65 14.34 -10.97
N SER A 162 19.58 15.03 -10.57
CA SER A 162 18.80 14.64 -9.38
C SER A 162 18.09 13.29 -9.52
N LEU A 163 17.75 12.87 -10.74
CA LEU A 163 17.17 11.55 -10.98
C LEU A 163 18.18 10.42 -10.76
N GLU A 164 19.48 10.67 -10.91
CA GLU A 164 20.55 9.68 -10.68
C GLU A 164 20.73 9.32 -9.20
N VAL A 165 20.16 10.10 -8.29
CA VAL A 165 20.16 9.79 -6.85
C VAL A 165 19.44 8.48 -6.57
N ILE A 166 18.33 8.20 -7.27
CA ILE A 166 17.53 6.98 -7.06
C ILE A 166 18.34 5.71 -7.35
N PRO A 167 18.95 5.52 -8.54
CA PRO A 167 19.81 4.37 -8.79
C PRO A 167 21.07 4.37 -7.91
N GLY A 168 21.59 5.55 -7.51
CA GLY A 168 22.69 5.64 -6.55
C GLY A 168 22.36 5.03 -5.20
N ILE A 169 21.24 5.43 -4.60
CA ILE A 169 20.76 4.90 -3.32
C ILE A 169 20.37 3.42 -3.44
N LEU A 170 19.77 3.01 -4.56
CA LEU A 170 19.48 1.59 -4.82
C LEU A 170 20.75 0.74 -4.86
N SER A 171 21.82 1.27 -5.46
CA SER A 171 23.13 0.61 -5.51
C SER A 171 23.75 0.49 -4.12
N GLU A 172 23.69 1.56 -3.32
CA GLU A 172 24.18 1.56 -1.94
C GLU A 172 23.47 0.52 -1.08
N ASN A 173 22.13 0.47 -1.15
CA ASN A 173 21.32 -0.52 -0.45
C ASN A 173 21.59 -1.96 -0.91
N ALA A 174 22.07 -2.14 -2.14
CA ALA A 174 22.49 -3.43 -2.69
C ALA A 174 23.94 -3.79 -2.33
N GLY A 175 24.68 -2.94 -1.61
CA GLY A 175 26.09 -3.13 -1.28
C GLY A 175 27.05 -2.89 -2.45
N LEU A 176 26.58 -2.22 -3.52
CA LEU A 176 27.38 -1.87 -4.69
C LEU A 176 27.96 -0.46 -4.54
N SER A 177 29.02 -0.17 -5.29
CA SER A 177 29.58 1.19 -5.35
C SER A 177 28.63 2.10 -6.16
N PRO A 178 28.02 3.14 -5.56
CA PRO A 178 27.05 3.98 -6.25
C PRO A 178 27.64 4.71 -7.46
N ILE A 179 28.87 5.23 -7.32
CA ILE A 179 29.54 5.99 -8.38
C ILE A 179 29.78 5.13 -9.61
N SER A 180 30.34 3.93 -9.43
CA SER A 180 30.62 3.02 -10.55
C SER A 180 29.33 2.53 -11.21
N THR A 181 28.34 2.15 -10.40
CA THR A 181 27.06 1.62 -10.89
C THR A 181 26.28 2.68 -11.67
N VAL A 182 26.11 3.89 -11.13
CA VAL A 182 25.42 4.99 -11.84
C VAL A 182 26.15 5.36 -13.14
N THR A 183 27.48 5.41 -13.11
CA THR A 183 28.28 5.71 -14.30
C THR A 183 28.12 4.65 -15.38
N GLU A 184 28.17 3.37 -15.00
CA GLU A 184 27.95 2.26 -15.92
C GLU A 184 26.52 2.27 -16.49
N LEU A 185 25.52 2.47 -15.64
CA LEU A 185 24.11 2.54 -16.03
C LEU A 185 23.89 3.65 -17.05
N ARG A 186 24.39 4.86 -16.77
CA ARG A 186 24.33 6.00 -17.69
C ARG A 186 25.00 5.70 -19.03
N ASN A 187 26.17 5.05 -19.02
CA ASN A 187 26.89 4.68 -20.24
C ASN A 187 26.11 3.69 -21.11
N ARG A 188 25.43 2.71 -20.50
CA ARG A 188 24.58 1.75 -21.23
C ARG A 188 23.34 2.42 -21.82
N HIS A 189 22.66 3.27 -21.05
CA HIS A 189 21.52 4.04 -21.54
C HIS A 189 21.91 5.01 -22.66
N ALA A 190 23.08 5.64 -22.58
CA ALA A 190 23.60 6.48 -23.66
C ALA A 190 23.85 5.72 -24.97
N ARG A 191 24.06 4.40 -24.91
CA ARG A 191 24.18 3.50 -26.07
C ARG A 191 22.83 2.99 -26.58
N GLY A 192 21.72 3.38 -25.96
CA GLY A 192 20.36 2.97 -26.32
C GLY A 192 19.85 1.72 -25.59
N GLU A 193 20.58 1.21 -24.59
CA GLU A 193 20.12 0.07 -23.78
C GLU A 193 19.09 0.50 -22.72
N MET A 194 17.87 0.84 -23.16
CA MET A 194 16.81 1.38 -22.30
C MET A 194 16.32 0.43 -21.19
N HIS A 195 16.68 -0.85 -21.26
CA HIS A 195 16.25 -1.88 -20.32
C HIS A 195 17.34 -2.27 -19.32
N ALA A 196 18.52 -1.64 -19.40
CA ALA A 196 19.57 -1.84 -18.43
C ALA A 196 19.10 -1.31 -17.06
N GLY A 197 19.16 -2.13 -16.02
CA GLY A 197 18.77 -1.75 -14.67
C GLY A 197 19.62 -2.45 -13.62
N ILE A 198 19.60 -1.92 -12.40
CA ILE A 198 20.33 -2.47 -11.26
C ILE A 198 19.58 -3.71 -10.77
N ASN A 199 20.21 -4.88 -10.90
CA ASN A 199 19.70 -6.11 -10.33
C ASN A 199 20.32 -6.34 -8.95
N VAL A 200 19.54 -6.04 -7.91
CA VAL A 200 19.96 -6.18 -6.51
C VAL A 200 20.33 -7.62 -6.15
N ARG A 201 19.68 -8.63 -6.76
CA ARG A 201 19.97 -10.04 -6.48
C ARG A 201 21.29 -10.52 -7.06
N LYS A 202 21.64 -10.03 -8.25
CA LYS A 202 22.89 -10.35 -8.94
C LYS A 202 24.03 -9.39 -8.62
N GLY A 203 23.74 -8.29 -7.91
CA GLY A 203 24.71 -7.24 -7.61
C GLY A 203 25.34 -6.61 -8.87
N SER A 204 24.60 -6.54 -9.98
CA SER A 204 25.13 -6.07 -11.26
C SER A 204 24.06 -5.46 -12.16
N ILE A 205 24.49 -4.71 -13.18
CA ILE A 205 23.60 -4.14 -14.19
C ILE A 205 23.30 -5.18 -15.26
N SER A 206 22.01 -5.45 -15.47
CA SER A 206 21.52 -6.44 -16.43
C SER A 206 20.25 -5.93 -17.13
N ASN A 207 19.78 -6.64 -18.14
CA ASN A 207 18.48 -6.34 -18.74
C ASN A 207 17.38 -6.71 -17.74
N ILE A 208 16.76 -5.70 -17.14
CA ILE A 208 15.87 -5.86 -16.00
C ILE A 208 14.51 -6.45 -16.41
N ILE A 209 14.15 -6.36 -17.71
CA ILE A 209 12.98 -7.02 -18.27
C ILE A 209 13.17 -8.53 -18.31
N ASP A 210 14.33 -9.00 -18.76
CA ASP A 210 14.64 -10.44 -18.83
C ASP A 210 14.66 -11.08 -17.43
N GLU A 211 14.94 -10.27 -16.41
CA GLU A 211 14.91 -10.65 -15.00
C GLU A 211 13.52 -10.53 -14.35
N ASN A 212 12.48 -10.16 -15.12
CA ASN A 212 11.10 -9.92 -14.65
C ASN A 212 10.97 -8.87 -13.55
N VAL A 213 11.88 -7.89 -13.50
CA VAL A 213 11.83 -6.78 -12.56
C VAL A 213 11.16 -5.59 -13.25
N LEU A 214 9.85 -5.52 -13.08
CA LEU A 214 8.97 -4.52 -13.70
C LEU A 214 8.27 -3.69 -12.64
N GLN A 215 7.92 -2.45 -13.00
CA GLN A 215 7.14 -1.56 -12.14
C GLN A 215 5.97 -0.90 -12.90
N PRO A 216 4.85 -0.59 -12.23
CA PRO A 216 3.76 0.15 -12.86
C PRO A 216 4.19 1.57 -13.19
N LEU A 217 3.90 2.03 -14.42
CA LEU A 217 4.21 3.39 -14.86
C LEU A 217 3.62 4.46 -13.92
N LEU A 218 2.45 4.19 -13.35
CA LEU A 218 1.78 5.11 -12.44
C LEU A 218 2.68 5.51 -11.27
N VAL A 219 3.43 4.57 -10.70
CA VAL A 219 4.29 4.81 -9.53
C VAL A 219 5.34 5.87 -9.86
N SER A 220 6.13 5.67 -10.91
CA SER A 220 7.19 6.62 -11.30
C SER A 220 6.61 7.97 -11.71
N THR A 221 5.51 7.99 -12.48
CA THR A 221 4.89 9.26 -12.89
C THR A 221 4.37 10.06 -11.70
N SER A 222 3.67 9.41 -10.76
CA SER A 222 3.18 10.07 -9.55
C SER A 222 4.32 10.55 -8.67
N ALA A 223 5.39 9.75 -8.51
CA ALA A 223 6.54 10.14 -7.71
C ALA A 223 7.22 11.40 -8.25
N ILE A 224 7.52 11.44 -9.55
CA ILE A 224 8.17 12.60 -10.19
C ILE A 224 7.27 13.83 -10.14
N THR A 225 5.98 13.69 -10.45
CA THR A 225 5.03 14.82 -10.42
C THR A 225 4.89 15.40 -9.02
N LEU A 226 4.67 14.57 -8.00
CA LEU A 226 4.50 15.03 -6.62
C LEU A 226 5.79 15.64 -6.07
N ALA A 227 6.95 15.05 -6.37
CA ALA A 227 8.24 15.61 -5.98
C ALA A 227 8.46 16.99 -6.62
N ALA A 228 8.22 17.13 -7.92
CA ALA A 228 8.35 18.42 -8.62
C ALA A 228 7.36 19.47 -8.09
N GLU A 229 6.11 19.09 -7.79
CA GLU A 229 5.12 19.99 -7.20
C GLU A 229 5.49 20.44 -5.80
N CYS A 230 6.02 19.53 -4.98
CA CYS A 230 6.51 19.84 -3.64
C CYS A 230 7.68 20.83 -3.70
N VAL A 231 8.71 20.55 -4.51
CA VAL A 231 9.87 21.44 -4.69
C VAL A 231 9.43 22.80 -5.20
N ARG A 232 8.53 22.84 -6.20
CA ARG A 232 7.98 24.11 -6.71
C ARG A 232 7.24 24.89 -5.63
N SER A 233 6.57 24.22 -4.70
CA SER A 233 5.86 24.88 -3.60
C SER A 233 6.84 25.46 -2.58
N ILE A 234 7.92 24.74 -2.27
CA ILE A 234 8.99 25.21 -1.39
C ILE A 234 9.71 26.42 -2.01
N LEU A 235 10.08 26.35 -3.29
CA LEU A 235 10.80 27.42 -3.98
C LEU A 235 9.98 28.71 -4.16
N LYS A 236 8.66 28.67 -3.97
CA LYS A 236 7.78 29.85 -3.98
C LYS A 236 7.71 30.57 -2.64
N ILE A 237 8.23 29.96 -1.56
CA ILE A 237 8.22 30.57 -0.24
C ILE A 237 9.45 31.47 -0.14
N ASP A 238 9.20 32.78 -0.14
CA ASP A 238 10.28 33.78 -0.05
C ASP A 238 10.74 34.01 1.41
N ASP A 239 9.86 33.81 2.40
CA ASP A 239 10.16 34.03 3.82
C ASP A 239 9.33 33.11 4.74
N ILE A 240 9.89 32.74 5.89
CA ILE A 240 9.27 31.88 6.91
C ILE A 240 9.31 32.62 8.25
N VAL A 241 8.14 33.02 8.75
CA VAL A 241 8.02 33.62 10.08
C VAL A 241 7.73 32.54 11.12
N SER A 242 8.75 32.17 11.91
CA SER A 242 8.59 31.26 13.04
C SER A 242 8.14 32.01 14.30
N ILE A 243 6.91 31.76 14.74
CA ILE A 243 6.40 32.31 16.01
C ILE A 243 6.75 31.33 17.13
N HIS A 244 7.71 31.71 17.97
CA HIS A 244 7.94 31.01 19.24
C HIS A 244 6.87 31.45 20.24
N LYS A 245 6.10 30.50 20.79
CA LYS A 245 5.24 30.78 21.93
C LYS A 245 6.11 31.16 23.12
N THR A 246 6.01 32.41 23.55
CA THR A 246 6.52 32.81 24.86
C THR A 246 5.53 32.27 25.89
N ASP A 247 5.97 31.31 26.70
CA ASP A 247 5.20 30.83 27.84
C ASP A 247 4.98 32.01 28.81
N ALA A 248 3.71 32.32 29.07
CA ALA A 248 3.26 33.32 30.03
C ALA A 248 2.80 32.64 31.33
#